data_AF-A0A1E1W8D2-F1
#
_entry.id   AF-A0A1E1W8D2-F1
#
_cell.length_a   1.000
_cell.length_b   1.000
_cell.length_c   1.000
_cell.angle_alpha   90.00
_cell.angle_beta   90.00
_cell.angle_gamma   90.00
#
_symmetry.space_group_name_H-M   'P 1'
#
loop_
_entity.id
_entity.type
_entity.pdbx_description
1 polymer ?
#
loop_
_entity_poly.entity_id
_entity_poly.type
_entity_poly.pdbx_seq_one_letter_code
_entity_poly.pdbx_strand_id
1 'polypeptide(L)'
;DSVSYFFDELERIARSDYIPSQQDILHCRKATKGITECTININNVPFVFVDVGGQRTQRQKWTQCFDSVTSILFLVSSSEFDQVLSEDRKTNRLLESLNIFDTIANNTNFKGISIILFLNKSDLLAKKVVSKETDIRWYYPQFTG
;
A
#
# COMPACT_ATOMS: atom_id res chain seq x y z
N ASP A 1 2.67 -3.40 -11.35
CA ASP A 1 1.31 -3.81 -10.96
C ASP A 1 0.32 -3.54 -12.09
N SER A 2 -0.03 -2.28 -12.38
CA SER A 2 -1.01 -1.97 -13.44
C SER A 2 -0.48 -2.02 -14.88
N VAL A 3 0.78 -2.40 -15.09
CA VAL A 3 1.43 -2.34 -16.40
C VAL A 3 0.75 -3.27 -17.40
N SER A 4 0.49 -4.53 -17.02
CA SER A 4 -0.20 -5.48 -17.90
C SER A 4 -1.58 -4.98 -18.29
N TYR A 5 -2.38 -4.53 -17.31
CA TYR A 5 -3.71 -3.97 -17.55
C TYR A 5 -3.70 -2.84 -18.60
N PHE A 6 -2.78 -1.87 -18.47
CA PHE A 6 -2.72 -0.76 -19.42
C PHE A 6 -2.19 -1.17 -20.81
N PHE A 7 -1.34 -2.19 -20.90
CA PHE A 7 -0.91 -2.73 -22.19
C PHE A 7 -2.01 -3.53 -22.88
N ASP A 8 -2.78 -4.29 -22.12
CA ASP A 8 -3.91 -5.08 -22.64
C ASP A 8 -5.03 -4.15 -23.18
N GLU A 9 -5.21 -2.98 -22.56
CA GLU A 9 -6.21 -1.98 -22.92
C GLU A 9 -5.67 -0.84 -23.83
N LEU A 10 -4.47 -1.00 -24.39
CA LEU A 10 -3.74 0.09 -25.06
C LEU A 10 -4.54 0.70 -26.22
N GLU A 11 -5.20 -0.13 -27.04
CA GLU A 11 -6.00 0.34 -28.18
C GLU A 11 -7.16 1.23 -27.73
N ARG A 12 -7.83 0.89 -26.62
CA ARG A 12 -8.93 1.68 -26.07
C ARG A 12 -8.44 3.02 -25.50
N ILE A 13 -7.31 2.99 -24.79
CA ILE A 13 -6.74 4.16 -24.11
C ILE A 13 -6.10 5.14 -25.11
N ALA A 14 -5.61 4.64 -26.25
CA ALA A 14 -4.95 5.46 -27.27
C ALA A 14 -5.94 6.27 -28.17
N ARG A 15 -7.25 6.03 -28.04
CA ARG A 15 -8.25 6.75 -28.85
C ARG A 15 -8.33 8.23 -28.46
N SER A 16 -8.58 9.11 -29.43
CA SER A 16 -8.71 10.55 -29.20
C SER A 16 -9.92 10.95 -28.36
N ASP A 17 -10.95 10.10 -28.32
CA ASP A 17 -12.19 10.25 -27.55
C ASP A 17 -12.17 9.48 -26.22
N TYR A 18 -11.01 9.02 -25.77
CA TYR A 18 -10.88 8.23 -24.55
C TYR A 18 -11.37 8.97 -23.29
N ILE A 19 -12.28 8.31 -22.57
CA ILE A 19 -12.74 8.71 -21.24
C ILE A 19 -12.37 7.58 -20.26
N PRO A 20 -11.62 7.86 -19.17
CA PRO A 20 -11.25 6.85 -18.20
C PRO A 20 -12.45 6.15 -17.56
N SER A 21 -12.44 4.83 -17.56
CA SER A 21 -13.39 4.02 -16.79
C SER A 21 -13.05 4.03 -15.29
N GLN A 22 -13.98 3.58 -14.46
CA GLN A 22 -13.70 3.38 -13.03
C GLN A 22 -12.52 2.42 -12.81
N GLN A 23 -12.40 1.38 -13.65
CA GLN A 23 -11.29 0.43 -13.58
C GLN A 23 -9.95 1.08 -13.91
N ASP A 24 -9.91 1.97 -14.91
CA ASP A 24 -8.71 2.75 -15.25
C ASP A 24 -8.27 3.64 -14.09
N ILE A 25 -9.24 4.29 -13.42
CA ILE A 25 -8.99 5.14 -12.25
C ILE A 25 -8.41 4.31 -11.10
N LEU A 26 -8.96 3.12 -10.84
CA LEU A 26 -8.46 2.20 -9.80
C LEU A 26 -7.05 1.68 -10.11
N HIS A 27 -6.72 1.44 -11.38
CA HIS A 27 -5.38 1.03 -11.79
C HIS A 27 -4.38 2.19 -11.90
N CYS A 28 -4.86 3.42 -11.98
CA CYS A 28 -4.00 4.60 -12.06
C CYS A 28 -3.24 4.82 -10.75
N ARG A 29 -1.90 4.85 -10.84
CA ARG A 29 -1.05 5.10 -9.69
C ARG A 29 -0.71 6.57 -9.58
N LYS A 30 -1.31 7.26 -8.62
CA LYS A 30 -0.90 8.59 -8.18
C LYS A 30 -0.42 8.53 -6.74
N ALA A 31 0.82 8.92 -6.49
CA ALA A 31 1.35 8.95 -5.12
C ALA A 31 0.68 10.07 -4.31
N THR A 32 0.06 9.72 -3.18
CA THR A 32 -0.45 10.69 -2.21
C THR A 32 0.71 11.54 -1.66
N LYS A 33 0.57 12.86 -1.78
CA LYS A 33 1.50 13.83 -1.19
C LYS A 33 0.74 14.61 -0.12
N GLY A 34 1.31 14.69 1.08
CA GLY A 34 0.64 15.31 2.21
C GLY A 34 -0.42 14.41 2.86
N ILE A 35 -1.41 15.06 3.45
CA ILE A 35 -2.51 14.46 4.20
C ILE A 35 -3.80 14.88 3.50
N THR A 36 -4.69 13.92 3.25
CA THR A 36 -5.99 14.17 2.64
C THR A 36 -7.08 13.50 3.44
N GLU A 37 -8.19 14.21 3.66
CA GLU A 37 -9.32 13.72 4.42
C GLU A 37 -10.53 13.49 3.52
N CYS A 38 -11.26 12.40 3.77
CA CYS A 38 -12.50 12.08 3.08
C CYS A 38 -13.51 11.56 4.09
N THR A 39 -14.73 12.10 4.07
CA THR A 39 -15.83 11.59 4.91
C THR A 39 -16.73 10.69 4.08
N ILE A 40 -16.94 9.46 4.56
CA ILE A 40 -17.82 8.47 3.93
C ILE A 40 -18.87 8.05 4.96
N ASN A 41 -20.14 8.15 4.60
CA ASN A 41 -21.23 7.69 5.46
C ASN A 41 -21.47 6.19 5.25
N ILE A 42 -21.23 5.39 6.29
CA ILE A 42 -21.48 3.94 6.29
C ILE A 42 -22.56 3.66 7.32
N ASN A 43 -23.70 3.11 6.89
CA ASN A 43 -24.85 2.84 7.77
C ASN A 43 -25.27 4.06 8.61
N ASN A 44 -25.30 5.24 7.99
CA ASN A 44 -25.63 6.53 8.62
C ASN A 44 -24.65 6.99 9.72
N VAL A 45 -23.46 6.38 9.79
CA VAL A 45 -22.36 6.82 10.64
C VAL A 45 -21.28 7.48 9.75
N PRO A 46 -20.86 8.73 10.03
CA PRO A 46 -19.81 9.39 9.26
C PRO A 46 -18.43 8.84 9.66
N PHE A 47 -17.76 8.18 8.72
CA PHE A 47 -16.37 7.76 8.86
C PHE A 47 -15.45 8.77 8.19
N VAL A 48 -14.51 9.33 8.94
CA VAL A 48 -13.47 10.20 8.40
C VAL A 48 -12.23 9.36 8.12
N PHE A 49 -11.92 9.19 6.84
CA PHE A 49 -10.71 8.55 6.36
C PHE A 49 -9.64 9.62 6.15
N VAL A 50 -8.51 9.45 6.83
CA VAL A 50 -7.33 10.29 6.68
C VAL A 50 -6.27 9.48 5.93
N ASP A 51 -6.06 9.80 4.65
CA ASP A 51 -4.99 9.20 3.84
C ASP A 51 -3.71 10.02 3.98
N VAL A 52 -2.62 9.33 4.30
CA VAL A 52 -1.30 9.93 4.53
C VAL A 52 -0.30 9.34 3.57
N GLY A 53 0.53 10.19 2.96
CA GLY A 53 1.59 9.73 2.08
C GLY A 53 2.54 8.72 2.76
N GLY A 54 2.67 7.52 2.18
CA GLY A 54 3.50 6.44 2.75
C GLY A 54 5.00 6.52 2.43
N GLN A 55 5.39 7.35 1.46
CA GLN A 55 6.79 7.54 1.05
C GLN A 55 7.64 8.11 2.19
N ARG A 56 8.92 7.75 2.26
CA ARG A 56 9.83 8.17 3.34
C ARG A 56 9.81 9.69 3.59
N THR A 57 9.76 10.50 2.53
CA THR A 57 9.73 11.97 2.62
C THR A 57 8.43 12.53 3.20
N GLN A 58 7.35 11.76 3.22
CA GLN A 58 6.04 12.20 3.74
C GLN A 58 5.81 11.79 5.19
N ARG A 59 6.58 10.83 5.73
CA ARG A 59 6.31 10.24 7.05
C ARG A 59 6.49 11.20 8.22
N GLN A 60 7.31 12.25 8.06
CA GLN A 60 7.43 13.32 9.06
C GLN A 60 6.09 14.04 9.33
N LYS A 61 5.13 13.97 8.40
CA LYS A 61 3.81 14.58 8.55
C LYS A 61 2.82 13.69 9.30
N TRP A 62 3.11 12.40 9.49
CA TRP A 62 2.17 11.47 10.12
C TRP A 62 1.76 11.93 11.52
N THR A 63 2.70 12.54 12.27
CA THR A 63 2.46 13.09 13.61
C THR A 63 1.32 14.12 13.64
N GLN A 64 1.03 14.79 12.52
CA GLN A 64 -0.07 15.76 12.43
C GLN A 64 -1.45 15.10 12.51
N CYS A 65 -1.53 13.78 12.31
CA CYS A 65 -2.77 13.01 12.36
C CYS A 65 -2.95 12.23 13.66
N PHE A 66 -2.03 12.34 14.64
CA PHE A 66 -1.99 11.42 15.80
C PHE A 66 -3.04 11.75 16.87
N ASP A 67 -3.52 12.99 16.95
CA ASP A 67 -4.31 13.45 18.10
C ASP A 67 -5.77 12.99 18.09
N SER A 68 -6.29 12.36 17.02
CA SER A 68 -7.73 12.03 16.92
C SER A 68 -8.08 10.81 16.05
N VAL A 69 -7.18 9.82 15.94
CA VAL A 69 -7.50 8.58 15.20
C VAL A 69 -8.13 7.53 16.10
N THR A 70 -9.28 7.00 15.69
CA THR A 70 -9.94 5.89 16.40
C THR A 70 -9.26 4.55 16.14
N SER A 71 -8.73 4.35 14.93
CA SER A 71 -8.06 3.12 14.51
C SER A 71 -7.13 3.41 13.33
N ILE A 72 -6.10 2.59 13.18
CA ILE A 72 -5.13 2.70 12.09
C ILE A 72 -5.39 1.58 11.10
N LEU A 73 -5.65 1.91 9.83
CA LEU A 73 -5.63 0.95 8.74
C LEU A 73 -4.22 0.88 8.17
N PHE A 74 -3.51 -0.23 8.43
CA PHE A 74 -2.15 -0.42 7.94
C PHE A 74 -2.14 -1.37 6.74
N LEU A 75 -1.79 -0.86 5.56
CA LEU A 75 -1.78 -1.64 4.32
C LEU A 75 -0.37 -2.10 3.97
N VAL A 76 -0.19 -3.41 3.82
CA VAL A 76 1.06 -4.04 3.38
C VAL A 76 0.81 -4.75 2.06
N SER A 77 1.69 -4.54 1.08
CA SER A 77 1.66 -5.30 -0.16
C SER A 77 2.45 -6.61 0.01
N SER A 78 1.75 -7.72 0.25
CA SER A 78 2.38 -9.01 0.56
C SER A 78 3.16 -9.60 -0.62
N SER A 79 2.84 -9.20 -1.85
CA SER A 79 3.52 -9.65 -3.08
C SER A 79 4.88 -8.98 -3.34
N GLU A 80 5.34 -8.05 -2.50
CA GLU A 80 6.56 -7.25 -2.72
C GLU A 80 7.79 -7.81 -1.96
N PHE A 81 7.75 -9.09 -1.57
CA PHE A 81 8.84 -9.76 -0.85
C PHE A 81 10.15 -9.84 -1.66
N ASP A 82 10.08 -9.73 -2.98
CA ASP A 82 11.17 -9.82 -3.96
C ASP A 82 11.55 -8.45 -4.55
N GLN A 83 11.00 -7.36 -4.02
CA GLN A 83 11.17 -6.02 -4.57
C GLN A 83 11.90 -5.10 -3.59
N VAL A 84 12.57 -4.08 -4.14
CA VAL A 84 13.25 -3.02 -3.40
C VAL A 84 12.51 -1.68 -3.52
N LEU A 85 12.70 -0.79 -2.55
CA LEU A 85 12.15 0.56 -2.59
C LEU A 85 12.65 1.32 -3.81
N SER A 86 11.78 2.17 -4.37
CA SER A 86 12.14 3.05 -5.48
C SER A 86 13.18 4.11 -5.08
N GLU A 87 13.13 4.54 -3.81
CA GLU A 87 13.92 5.65 -3.28
C GLU A 87 15.42 5.34 -3.19
N ASP A 88 15.78 4.10 -2.80
CA ASP A 88 17.19 3.71 -2.61
C ASP A 88 17.62 2.49 -3.44
N ARG A 89 16.66 1.80 -4.07
CA ARG A 89 16.88 0.57 -4.86
C ARG A 89 17.66 -0.52 -4.10
N LYS A 90 17.59 -0.50 -2.78
CA LYS A 90 18.37 -1.38 -1.91
C LYS A 90 17.52 -2.02 -0.82
N THR A 91 16.67 -1.26 -0.15
CA THR A 91 15.87 -1.78 0.96
C THR A 91 14.71 -2.61 0.42
N ASN A 92 14.57 -3.84 0.91
CA ASN A 92 13.43 -4.70 0.59
C ASN A 92 12.11 -4.07 1.06
N ARG A 93 11.09 -4.10 0.21
CA ARG A 93 9.81 -3.40 0.44
C ARG A 93 8.97 -4.02 1.56
N LEU A 94 8.95 -5.35 1.65
CA LEU A 94 8.23 -6.03 2.71
C LEU A 94 8.94 -5.85 4.06
N LEU A 95 10.28 -5.86 4.08
CA LEU A 95 11.06 -5.52 5.27
C LEU A 95 10.84 -4.08 5.73
N GLU A 96 10.82 -3.11 4.80
CA GLU A 96 10.49 -1.72 5.12
C GLU A 96 9.08 -1.63 5.75
N SER A 97 8.10 -2.34 5.18
CA SER A 97 6.74 -2.37 5.71
C SER A 97 6.69 -2.92 7.14
N LEU A 98 7.47 -3.97 7.43
CA LEU A 98 7.62 -4.52 8.77
C LEU A 98 8.24 -3.51 9.74
N ASN A 99 9.31 -2.82 9.35
CA ASN A 99 9.97 -1.81 10.19
C ASN A 99 9.03 -0.64 10.52
N ILE A 100 8.24 -0.21 9.53
CA ILE A 100 7.23 0.84 9.74
C ILE A 100 6.14 0.34 10.69
N PHE A 101 5.64 -0.88 10.47
CA PHE A 101 4.62 -1.48 11.33
C PHE A 101 5.11 -1.54 12.78
N ASP A 102 6.34 -2.00 13.01
CA ASP A 102 6.96 -2.04 14.34
C ASP A 102 7.06 -0.65 14.97
N THR A 103 7.44 0.36 14.18
CA THR A 103 7.50 1.76 14.64
C THR A 103 6.12 2.29 15.06
N ILE A 104 5.07 1.97 14.31
CA ILE A 104 3.69 2.41 14.62
C ILE A 104 3.14 1.63 15.82
N ALA A 105 3.26 0.30 15.82
CA ALA A 105 2.73 -0.56 16.85
C ALA A 105 3.35 -0.28 18.23
N ASN A 106 4.63 0.11 18.26
CA ASN A 106 5.34 0.44 19.50
C ASN A 106 5.34 1.95 19.82
N ASN A 107 4.65 2.79 19.04
CA ASN A 107 4.60 4.22 19.32
C ASN A 107 3.71 4.51 20.53
N THR A 108 4.23 5.25 21.51
CA THR A 108 3.48 5.62 22.72
C THR A 108 2.25 6.48 22.43
N ASN A 109 2.26 7.25 21.34
CA ASN A 109 1.11 8.07 20.93
C ASN A 109 -0.07 7.24 20.42
N PHE A 110 0.18 5.98 20.03
CA PHE A 110 -0.85 5.05 19.55
C PHE A 110 -1.24 4.01 20.60
N LYS A 111 -0.85 4.22 21.85
CA LYS A 111 -1.21 3.30 22.94
C LYS A 111 -2.74 3.24 23.10
N GLY A 112 -3.29 2.04 22.97
CA GLY A 112 -4.74 1.80 23.07
C GLY A 112 -5.50 2.00 21.75
N ILE A 113 -4.82 2.41 20.68
CA ILE A 113 -5.42 2.51 19.34
C ILE A 113 -5.34 1.15 18.65
N SER A 114 -6.44 0.70 18.06
CA SER A 114 -6.49 -0.56 17.33
C SER A 114 -5.84 -0.40 15.95
N ILE A 115 -5.02 -1.37 15.56
CA ILE A 115 -4.41 -1.45 14.23
C ILE A 115 -5.07 -2.59 13.45
N ILE A 116 -5.69 -2.25 12.32
CA ILE A 116 -6.27 -3.20 11.37
C ILE A 116 -5.25 -3.39 10.26
N LEU A 117 -4.62 -4.58 10.23
CA LEU A 117 -3.60 -4.93 9.25
C LEU A 117 -4.23 -5.55 8.00
N PHE A 118 -4.03 -4.92 6.85
CA PHE A 118 -4.40 -5.44 5.55
C PHE A 118 -3.18 -5.98 4.82
N LEU A 119 -3.15 -7.30 4.63
CA LEU A 119 -2.21 -7.99 3.75
C LEU A 119 -2.79 -8.00 2.33
N ASN A 120 -2.46 -6.96 1.56
CA ASN A 120 -2.99 -6.71 0.24
C ASN A 120 -2.19 -7.41 -0.87
N LYS A 121 -2.79 -7.51 -2.06
CA LYS A 121 -2.24 -8.16 -3.26
C LYS A 121 -1.92 -9.65 -3.05
N SER A 122 -2.78 -10.31 -2.28
CA SER A 122 -2.68 -11.76 -2.04
C SER A 122 -2.83 -12.58 -3.33
N ASP A 123 -3.58 -12.07 -4.30
CA ASP A 123 -3.70 -12.61 -5.65
C ASP A 123 -2.35 -12.61 -6.40
N LEU A 124 -1.60 -11.51 -6.32
CA LEU A 124 -0.26 -11.42 -6.92
C LEU A 124 0.75 -12.27 -6.16
N LEU A 125 0.65 -12.32 -4.83
CA LEU A 125 1.47 -13.21 -4.01
C LEU A 125 1.26 -14.68 -4.42
N ALA A 126 0.01 -15.13 -4.55
CA ALA A 126 -0.31 -16.49 -4.96
C ALA A 126 0.30 -16.84 -6.34
N LYS A 127 0.24 -15.92 -7.31
CA LYS A 127 0.89 -16.09 -8.62
C LYS A 127 2.42 -16.21 -8.50
N LYS A 128 3.04 -15.38 -7.67
CA LYS A 128 4.50 -15.37 -7.48
C LYS A 128 5.01 -16.63 -6.78
N VAL A 129 4.30 -17.12 -5.76
CA VAL A 129 4.70 -18.31 -5.00
C VAL A 129 4.74 -19.56 -5.88
N VAL A 130 3.89 -19.65 -6.90
CA VAL A 130 3.87 -20.77 -7.87
C VAL A 130 4.86 -20.55 -9.03
N SER A 131 5.32 -19.31 -9.25
CA SER A 131 6.28 -18.99 -10.30
C SER A 131 7.67 -19.54 -9.98
N LYS A 132 8.42 -19.93 -11.02
CA LYS A 132 9.83 -20.34 -10.90
C LYS A 132 10.80 -19.15 -10.97
N GLU A 133 10.30 -17.96 -11.25
CA GLU A 133 11.12 -16.75 -11.44
C GLU A 133 11.59 -16.14 -10.12
N THR A 134 10.92 -16.46 -9.01
CA THR A 134 11.20 -15.89 -7.69
C THR A 134 10.83 -16.88 -6.59
N ASP A 135 11.51 -16.80 -5.45
CA ASP A 135 11.26 -17.64 -4.27
C ASP A 135 11.41 -16.79 -3.01
N ILE A 136 10.48 -16.93 -2.06
CA ILE A 136 10.51 -16.20 -0.78
C ILE A 136 11.83 -16.46 -0.05
N ARG A 137 12.36 -17.69 -0.12
CA ARG A 137 13.60 -18.12 0.58
C ARG A 137 14.84 -17.36 0.14
N TRP A 138 14.85 -16.82 -1.08
CA TRP A 138 15.98 -16.01 -1.56
C TRP A 138 16.07 -14.66 -0.87
N TYR A 139 14.96 -14.14 -0.36
CA TYR A 139 14.87 -12.83 0.29
C TYR A 139 14.68 -12.95 1.81
N TYR A 140 14.05 -14.04 2.25
CA TYR A 140 13.78 -14.38 3.64
C TYR A 140 14.27 -15.80 3.92
N PRO A 141 15.58 -16.02 4.16
CA PRO A 141 16.14 -17.36 4.37
C PRO A 141 15.56 -18.10 5.60
N GLN A 142 15.03 -17.35 6.57
CA GLN A 142 14.33 -17.89 7.73
C GLN A 142 12.94 -18.42 7.40
N PHE A 143 12.39 -18.06 6.23
CA PHE A 143 11.14 -18.63 5.77
C PHE A 143 11.41 -20.08 5.36
N THR A 144 10.97 -21.00 6.19
CA THR A 144 11.22 -22.43 6.00
C THR A 144 10.27 -23.09 5.00
N GLY A 145 9.42 -22.28 4.33
CA GLY A 145 8.39 -22.66 3.35
C GLY A 145 8.39 -24.11 2.92
#